data_AF-A0A2N5AFE2-F1
#
_entry.id   AF-A0A2N5AFE2-F1
#
_cell.length_a   1.000
_cell.length_b   1.000
_cell.length_c   1.000
_cell.angle_alpha   90.00
_cell.angle_beta   90.00
_cell.angle_gamma   90.00
#
_symmetry.space_group_name_H-M   'P 1'
#
loop_
_entity.id
_entity.type
_entity.pdbx_description
1 polymer ?
#
loop_
_entity_poly.entity_id
_entity_poly.type
_entity_poly.pdbx_seq_one_letter_code
_entity_poly.pdbx_strand_id
1 'polypeptide(L)'
;HMLDAMALTRKQKGNPNSWADVKLRLPLLSQKPYYSKLKYGYARGHEAYAYVENIRKYQISLVGYLSEKERQQQQTLALAEDYPAVLPNELEQPQETTLPFFKFRADKQMDNARLKLPGHLY
;
A
#
# COMPACT_ATOMS: atom_id res chain seq x y z
N HIS A 1 -2.87 21.79 29.39
CA HIS A 1 -2.53 22.11 27.99
C HIS A 1 -3.48 21.52 26.94
N MET A 2 -3.83 20.22 26.93
CA MET A 2 -4.83 19.71 25.95
C MET A 2 -6.18 20.43 26.07
N LEU A 3 -6.66 20.68 27.29
CA LEU A 3 -7.85 21.48 27.53
C LEU A 3 -7.71 22.92 27.01
N ASP A 4 -6.52 23.50 27.04
CA ASP A 4 -6.27 24.82 26.48
C ASP A 4 -6.35 24.81 24.95
N ALA A 5 -5.82 23.76 24.31
CA ALA A 5 -5.93 23.57 22.86
C ALA A 5 -7.41 23.45 22.46
N MET A 6 -8.20 22.67 23.19
CA MET A 6 -9.64 22.54 22.95
C MET A 6 -10.39 23.86 23.18
N ALA A 7 -10.06 24.60 24.26
CA ALA A 7 -10.64 25.90 24.53
C ALA A 7 -10.30 26.94 23.45
N LEU A 8 -9.04 26.95 22.98
CA LEU A 8 -8.59 27.79 21.89
C LEU A 8 -9.29 27.43 20.56
N THR A 9 -9.48 26.15 20.32
CA THR A 9 -10.22 25.63 19.15
C THR A 9 -11.66 26.14 19.15
N ARG A 10 -12.35 26.05 20.30
CA ARG A 10 -13.71 26.58 20.48
C ARG A 10 -13.76 28.09 20.28
N LYS A 11 -12.80 28.84 20.83
CA LYS A 11 -12.69 30.31 20.64
C LYS A 11 -12.53 30.70 19.16
N GLN A 12 -11.82 29.88 18.39
CA GLN A 12 -11.60 30.08 16.96
C GLN A 12 -12.65 29.40 16.07
N LYS A 13 -13.85 29.10 16.62
CA LYS A 13 -14.97 28.48 15.89
C LYS A 13 -14.68 27.11 15.25
N GLY A 14 -13.66 26.38 15.74
CA GLY A 14 -13.40 24.99 15.37
C GLY A 14 -14.10 23.99 16.29
N ASN A 15 -14.15 22.72 15.90
CA ASN A 15 -14.72 21.66 16.73
C ASN A 15 -13.68 21.14 17.76
N PRO A 16 -13.89 21.35 19.07
CA PRO A 16 -12.95 20.89 20.10
C PRO A 16 -12.91 19.37 20.26
N ASN A 17 -13.91 18.64 19.74
CA ASN A 17 -13.99 17.18 19.80
C ASN A 17 -13.37 16.53 18.55
N SER A 18 -12.98 17.33 17.55
CA SER A 18 -12.30 16.84 16.35
C SER A 18 -10.79 17.02 16.50
N TRP A 19 -10.04 15.91 16.45
CA TRP A 19 -8.59 15.98 16.44
C TRP A 19 -8.05 16.82 15.26
N ALA A 20 -8.69 16.74 14.10
CA ALA A 20 -8.29 17.48 12.91
C ALA A 20 -8.30 19.00 13.13
N ASP A 21 -9.23 19.50 13.93
CA ASP A 21 -9.32 20.92 14.27
C ASP A 21 -8.39 21.29 15.43
N VAL A 22 -8.32 20.44 16.46
CA VAL A 22 -7.50 20.69 17.65
C VAL A 22 -6.01 20.69 17.31
N LYS A 23 -5.55 19.79 16.44
CA LYS A 23 -4.12 19.67 16.09
C LYS A 23 -3.55 20.96 15.47
N LEU A 24 -4.38 21.73 14.76
CA LEU A 24 -3.99 23.01 14.15
C LEU A 24 -3.67 24.08 15.21
N ARG A 25 -4.26 24.00 16.40
CA ARG A 25 -4.07 24.96 17.49
C ARG A 25 -2.90 24.61 18.41
N LEU A 26 -2.43 23.36 18.41
CA LEU A 26 -1.34 22.92 19.29
C LEU A 26 -0.08 23.79 19.16
N PRO A 27 0.44 24.10 17.95
CA PRO A 27 1.61 24.97 17.83
C PRO A 27 1.41 26.40 18.36
N LEU A 28 0.16 26.87 18.46
CA LEU A 28 -0.14 28.20 19.00
C LEU A 28 0.14 28.28 20.50
N LEU A 29 0.14 27.15 21.21
CA LEU A 29 0.39 27.10 22.67
C LEU A 29 1.82 27.51 23.06
N SER A 30 2.76 27.56 22.11
CA SER A 30 4.11 28.07 22.35
C SER A 30 4.26 29.56 22.04
N GLN A 31 3.24 30.19 21.45
CA GLN A 31 3.29 31.59 21.03
C GLN A 31 2.77 32.53 22.13
N LYS A 32 3.56 33.55 22.49
CA LYS A 32 3.26 34.53 23.55
C LYS A 32 1.86 35.17 23.47
N PRO A 33 1.36 35.57 22.29
CA PRO A 33 0.02 36.17 22.17
C PRO A 33 -1.12 35.24 22.61
N TYR A 34 -0.88 33.93 22.57
CA TYR A 34 -1.86 32.90 22.90
C TYR A 34 -1.66 32.38 24.31
N TYR A 35 -0.45 31.88 24.65
CA TYR A 35 -0.24 31.18 25.92
C TYR A 35 -0.43 32.07 27.15
N SER A 36 -0.19 33.37 27.02
CA SER A 36 -0.42 34.35 28.10
C SER A 36 -1.89 34.43 28.54
N LYS A 37 -2.82 34.00 27.69
CA LYS A 37 -4.27 34.03 27.93
C LYS A 37 -4.85 32.65 28.29
N LEU A 38 -4.01 31.61 28.37
CA LEU A 38 -4.41 30.24 28.66
C LEU A 38 -4.31 29.96 30.16
N LYS A 39 -5.11 29.01 30.65
CA LYS A 39 -5.16 28.70 32.08
C LYS A 39 -3.84 28.11 32.60
N TYR A 40 -3.21 27.28 31.79
CA TYR A 40 -1.99 26.56 32.17
C TYR A 40 -0.71 27.18 31.59
N GLY A 41 -0.81 28.24 30.79
CA GLY A 41 0.34 28.97 30.26
C GLY A 41 1.03 28.29 29.06
N TYR A 42 2.34 28.51 28.95
CA TYR A 42 3.19 28.05 27.84
C TYR A 42 3.23 26.53 27.73
N ALA A 43 3.16 26.02 26.50
CA ALA A 43 3.42 24.62 26.21
C ALA A 43 4.15 24.44 24.87
N ARG A 44 5.00 23.41 24.78
CA ARG A 44 5.69 22.99 23.55
C ARG A 44 4.73 22.22 22.62
N GLY A 45 3.67 22.86 22.16
CA GLY A 45 2.62 22.18 21.41
C GLY A 45 3.03 21.65 20.04
N HIS A 46 4.11 22.17 19.44
CA HIS A 46 4.70 21.61 18.22
C HIS A 46 5.25 20.19 18.42
N GLU A 47 5.81 19.89 19.59
CA GLU A 47 6.32 18.54 19.91
C GLU A 47 5.16 17.55 20.05
N ALA A 48 4.09 17.96 20.73
CA ALA A 48 2.89 17.13 20.87
C ALA A 48 2.24 16.83 19.50
N TYR A 49 2.18 17.84 18.62
CA TYR A 49 1.72 17.66 17.24
C TYR A 49 2.59 16.64 16.49
N ALA A 50 3.91 16.84 16.50
CA ALA A 50 4.86 15.98 15.79
C ALA A 50 4.82 14.53 16.31
N TYR A 51 4.71 14.35 17.63
CA TYR A 51 4.63 13.04 18.26
C TYR A 51 3.42 12.24 17.77
N VAL A 52 2.22 12.83 17.79
CA VAL A 52 1.00 12.15 17.34
C VAL A 52 1.06 11.88 15.83
N GLU A 53 1.56 12.84 15.04
CA GLU A 53 1.66 12.66 13.60
C GLU A 53 2.65 11.55 13.22
N ASN A 54 3.75 11.41 13.97
CA ASN A 54 4.69 10.30 13.78
C ASN A 54 4.04 8.95 14.09
N ILE A 55 3.30 8.82 15.19
CA ILE A 55 2.55 7.59 15.50
C ILE A 55 1.59 7.24 14.36
N ARG A 56 0.86 8.22 13.83
CA ARG A 56 -0.08 7.99 12.70
C ARG A 56 0.63 7.54 11.43
N LYS A 57 1.78 8.14 11.11
CA LYS A 57 2.60 7.74 9.96
C LYS A 57 3.06 6.29 10.09
N TYR A 58 3.59 5.90 11.25
CA TYR A 58 4.01 4.52 11.49
C TYR A 58 2.84 3.54 11.42
N GLN A 59 1.69 3.90 11.98
CA GLN A 59 0.48 3.07 11.90
C GLN A 59 0.05 2.81 10.46
N ILE A 60 0.00 3.86 9.62
CA ILE A 60 -0.36 3.73 8.21
C ILE A 60 0.64 2.84 7.47
N SER A 61 1.94 3.07 7.69
CA SER A 61 2.99 2.25 7.07
C SER A 61 2.89 0.78 7.49
N LEU A 62 2.62 0.51 8.76
CA LEU A 62 2.51 -0.85 9.28
C LEU A 62 1.30 -1.59 8.71
N VAL A 63 0.13 -0.94 8.71
CA VAL A 63 -1.09 -1.53 8.14
C VAL A 63 -0.92 -1.80 6.64
N GLY A 64 -0.33 -0.86 5.91
CA GLY A 64 -0.02 -1.06 4.48
C GLY A 64 0.94 -2.23 4.24
N TYR A 65 2.00 -2.34 5.05
CA TYR A 65 2.94 -3.46 4.97
C TYR A 65 2.27 -4.82 5.24
N LEU A 66 1.42 -4.90 6.26
CA LEU A 66 0.71 -6.14 6.60
C LEU A 66 -0.26 -6.56 5.50
N SER A 67 -1.02 -5.62 4.94
CA SER A 67 -1.94 -5.88 3.84
C SER A 67 -1.23 -6.38 2.57
N GLU A 68 -0.07 -5.80 2.24
CA GLU A 68 0.73 -6.26 1.10
C GLU A 68 1.30 -7.66 1.32
N LYS A 69 1.73 -7.98 2.56
CA LYS A 69 2.20 -9.32 2.92
C LYS A 69 1.10 -10.37 2.79
N GLU A 70 -0.12 -10.06 3.23
CA GLU A 70 -1.28 -10.95 3.07
C GLU A 70 -1.60 -11.20 1.60
N ARG A 71 -1.58 -10.15 0.76
CA ARG A 71 -1.80 -10.27 -0.70
C ARG A 71 -0.77 -11.19 -1.36
N GLN A 72 0.50 -11.07 -0.99
CA GLN A 72 1.57 -11.93 -1.51
C GLN A 72 1.39 -13.40 -1.11
N GLN A 73 0.96 -13.65 0.13
CA GLN A 73 0.66 -15.00 0.60
C GLN A 73 -0.49 -15.60 -0.20
N GLN A 74 -1.59 -14.87 -0.37
CA GLN A 74 -2.73 -15.32 -1.18
C GLN A 74 -2.34 -15.63 -2.63
N GLN A 75 -1.51 -14.79 -3.24
CA GLN A 75 -0.99 -15.06 -4.59
C GLN A 75 -0.13 -16.32 -4.64
N THR A 76 0.75 -16.51 -3.66
CA THR A 76 1.60 -17.71 -3.59
C THR A 76 0.76 -18.98 -3.43
N LEU A 77 -0.28 -18.93 -2.61
CA LEU A 77 -1.21 -20.03 -2.40
C LEU A 77 -2.02 -20.32 -3.68
N ALA A 78 -2.56 -19.30 -4.34
CA ALA A 78 -3.29 -19.46 -5.61
C ALA A 78 -2.39 -20.06 -6.70
N LEU A 79 -1.15 -19.59 -6.82
CA LEU A 79 -0.17 -20.18 -7.72
C LEU A 79 0.11 -21.64 -7.38
N ALA A 80 0.23 -21.99 -6.09
CA ALA A 80 0.45 -23.37 -5.65
C ALA A 80 -0.76 -24.29 -5.93
N GLU A 81 -1.99 -23.78 -5.82
CA GLU A 81 -3.21 -24.50 -6.20
C GLU A 81 -3.30 -24.74 -7.72
N ASP A 82 -2.84 -23.78 -8.54
CA ASP A 82 -2.86 -23.87 -10.00
C ASP A 82 -1.85 -24.89 -10.57
N TYR A 83 -0.86 -25.35 -9.79
CA TYR A 83 0.05 -26.43 -10.19
C TYR A 83 -0.50 -27.79 -9.75
N PRO A 84 -0.92 -28.69 -10.66
CA PRO A 84 -1.26 -30.04 -10.28
C PRO A 84 0.01 -30.76 -9.78
N ALA A 85 -0.05 -31.32 -8.57
CA ALA A 85 0.98 -32.21 -8.07
C ALA A 85 0.97 -33.49 -8.93
N VAL A 86 1.83 -33.56 -9.94
CA VAL A 86 1.95 -34.75 -10.80
C VAL A 86 2.36 -35.94 -9.93
N LEU A 87 1.49 -36.95 -9.83
CA LEU A 87 1.80 -38.18 -9.12
C LEU A 87 2.87 -38.95 -9.91
N PRO A 88 3.82 -39.66 -9.27
CA PRO A 88 4.90 -40.37 -9.98
C PRO A 88 4.42 -41.32 -11.09
N ASN A 89 3.18 -41.84 -10.95
CA ASN A 89 2.55 -42.75 -11.88
C ASN A 89 1.98 -42.07 -13.15
N GLU A 90 1.97 -40.74 -13.22
CA GLU A 90 1.50 -39.96 -14.37
C GLU A 90 2.63 -39.55 -15.33
N LEU A 91 3.90 -39.82 -14.97
CA LEU A 91 5.07 -39.54 -15.81
C LEU A 91 5.17 -40.43 -17.07
N GLU A 92 4.47 -41.56 -17.10
CA GLU A 92 4.55 -42.53 -18.20
C GLU A 92 3.45 -42.35 -19.27
N GLN A 93 2.48 -41.46 -19.06
CA GLN A 93 1.44 -41.19 -20.06
C GLN A 93 1.74 -39.91 -20.86
N PRO A 94 1.71 -39.94 -22.21
CA PRO A 94 1.84 -38.75 -23.02
C PRO A 94 0.53 -37.94 -22.94
N GLN A 95 0.36 -37.16 -21.88
CA GLN A 95 -0.70 -36.18 -21.76
C GLN A 95 -0.18 -34.86 -22.35
N GLU A 96 -0.95 -34.25 -23.26
CA GLU A 96 -0.66 -32.91 -23.79
C GLU A 96 -0.64 -31.90 -22.64
N THR A 97 0.56 -31.58 -22.15
CA THR A 97 0.77 -30.62 -21.06
C THR A 97 0.39 -29.22 -21.52
N THR A 98 -0.85 -28.80 -21.30
CA THR A 98 -1.25 -27.40 -21.46
C THR A 98 -0.81 -26.63 -20.22
N LEU A 99 0.47 -26.25 -20.17
CA LEU A 99 0.99 -25.35 -19.13
C LEU A 99 0.35 -23.97 -19.28
N PRO A 100 -0.04 -23.29 -18.18
CA PRO A 100 -0.72 -21.99 -18.25
C PRO A 100 0.15 -20.86 -18.84
N PHE A 101 1.47 -21.05 -18.93
CA PHE A 101 2.41 -20.12 -19.58
C PHE A 101 2.45 -20.24 -21.11
N PHE A 102 1.87 -21.29 -21.70
CA PHE A 102 1.84 -21.51 -23.14
C PHE A 102 0.41 -21.72 -23.62
N LYS A 103 -0.34 -20.64 -23.80
CA LYS A 103 -1.45 -20.65 -24.77
C LYS A 103 -0.84 -20.47 -26.17
N PHE A 104 -0.20 -21.52 -26.69
CA PHE A 104 0.17 -21.54 -28.11
C PHE A 104 -1.13 -21.64 -28.91
N ARG A 105 -1.53 -20.54 -29.54
CA ARG A 105 -2.72 -20.51 -30.41
C ARG A 105 -2.39 -21.28 -31.68
N ALA A 106 -2.67 -22.58 -31.67
CA ALA A 106 -2.58 -23.43 -32.85
C ALA A 106 -3.83 -23.23 -33.73
N ASP A 107 -3.94 -22.06 -34.39
CA ASP A 107 -4.81 -21.95 -35.57
C ASP A 107 -3.99 -22.34 -36.80
N LYS A 108 -4.35 -23.50 -37.32
CA LYS A 108 -3.75 -24.27 -38.41
C LYS A 108 -4.11 -23.65 -39.76
N GLN A 109 -3.11 -23.16 -40.52
CA GLN A 109 -3.11 -23.19 -41.99
C GLN A 109 -1.68 -22.98 -42.49
N MET A 110 -0.96 -24.07 -42.73
CA MET A 110 0.31 -24.05 -43.46
C MET A 110 0.00 -24.00 -44.96
N ASP A 111 -0.10 -22.80 -45.53
CA ASP A 111 -0.04 -22.64 -46.97
C ASP A 111 1.44 -22.69 -47.39
N ASN A 112 1.82 -23.79 -48.03
CA ASN A 112 3.12 -24.00 -48.65
C ASN A 112 3.32 -23.05 -49.83
N ALA A 113 3.56 -21.76 -49.57
CA ALA A 113 3.91 -20.78 -50.58
C ALA A 113 5.41 -20.41 -50.45
N ARG A 114 6.24 -21.18 -51.16
CA ARG A 114 7.55 -20.78 -51.71
C ARG A 114 8.34 -19.72 -50.92
N LEU A 115 9.04 -20.14 -49.88
CA LEU A 115 10.23 -19.42 -49.41
C LEU A 115 11.37 -19.66 -50.43
N LYS A 116 11.51 -18.76 -51.41
CA LYS A 116 12.76 -18.64 -52.16
C LYS A 116 13.82 -18.15 -51.17
N LEU A 117 14.79 -19.01 -50.86
CA LEU A 117 16.01 -18.64 -50.17
C LEU A 117 16.95 -17.98 -51.20
N PRO A 118 17.35 -16.70 -51.07
CA PRO A 118 18.54 -16.24 -51.76
C PRO A 118 19.78 -16.81 -51.04
N GLY A 119 20.37 -17.83 -51.64
CA GLY A 119 21.73 -18.27 -51.32
C GLY A 119 22.75 -17.25 -51.84
N HIS A 120 23.48 -16.68 -50.88
CA HIS A 120 24.95 -16.63 -50.78
C HIS A 120 25.87 -16.00 -51.86
N LEU A 121 26.77 -15.13 -51.33
CA LEU A 121 28.17 -14.82 -51.73
C LEU A 121 28.29 -13.93 -52.98
N TYR A 122 28.83 -12.70 -52.90
CA TYR A 122 30.15 -12.24 -52.47
C TYR A 122 30.10 -10.74 -52.14
#